data_AF-A0A358HZ58-F1
#
_entry.id   AF-A0A358HZ58-F1
#
_cell.length_a   1.000
_cell.length_b   1.000
_cell.length_c   1.000
_cell.angle_alpha   90.00
_cell.angle_beta   90.00
_cell.angle_gamma   90.00
#
_symmetry.space_group_name_H-M   'P 1'
#
loop_
_entity.id
_entity.type
_entity.pdbx_description
1 polymer ?
#
loop_
_entity_poly.entity_id
_entity_poly.type
_entity_poly.pdbx_seq_one_letter_code
_entity_poly.pdbx_strand_id
1 'polypeptide(L)'
;MRIGTGLLLALISGLIWGVIAIVITGISLTLITGLAATPIMSAGALAGAVNAAIIVARRPKNRTPGLYLVAFAAVVIAMMLVSFGMPFSLSFSQNSATQAFGVGLIALAITFANRMCLMDAHAGMLKRYSFDLVIVRVFKGLGFVFFSVIVILPFYVMVMTSLKNQQDLFLNPLDLSIDLTQGFASLTDSYVELFTQFNFGSFLLTST
;
A
#
# COMPACT_ATOMS: atom_id res chain seq x y z
N MET A 1 -20.76 10.54 -21.87
CA MET A 1 -19.32 10.20 -21.97
C MET A 1 -19.10 9.47 -23.29
N ARG A 2 -18.08 9.80 -24.10
CA ARG A 2 -17.72 8.96 -25.24
C ARG A 2 -16.81 7.85 -24.72
N ILE A 3 -17.26 6.60 -24.80
CA ILE A 3 -16.48 5.42 -24.44
C ILE A 3 -15.43 5.21 -25.55
N GLY A 4 -14.17 5.01 -25.16
CA GLY A 4 -13.08 4.77 -26.10
C GLY A 4 -11.88 4.13 -25.42
N THR A 5 -10.77 4.05 -26.15
CA THR A 5 -9.52 3.43 -25.69
C THR A 5 -8.98 4.05 -24.39
N GLY A 6 -9.27 5.33 -24.13
CA GLY A 6 -8.87 6.00 -22.91
C GLY A 6 -9.61 5.53 -21.66
N LEU A 7 -10.89 5.16 -21.76
CA LEU A 7 -11.61 4.54 -20.63
C LEU A 7 -11.05 3.15 -20.34
N LEU A 8 -10.81 2.35 -21.37
CA LEU A 8 -10.27 0.99 -21.22
C LEU A 8 -8.89 1.02 -20.54
N LEU A 9 -7.97 1.88 -21.00
CA LEU A 9 -6.67 2.06 -20.35
C LEU A 9 -6.80 2.53 -18.89
N ALA A 10 -7.73 3.45 -18.61
CA ALA A 10 -7.97 3.93 -17.26
C ALA A 10 -8.44 2.80 -16.34
N LEU A 11 -9.38 1.97 -16.80
CA LEU A 11 -9.86 0.82 -16.05
C LEU A 11 -8.71 -0.16 -15.75
N ILE A 12 -7.87 -0.47 -16.74
CA ILE A 12 -6.70 -1.35 -16.55
C ILE A 12 -5.73 -0.75 -15.53
N SER A 13 -5.38 0.54 -15.67
CA SER A 13 -4.55 1.26 -14.69
C SER A 13 -5.16 1.16 -13.29
N GLY A 14 -6.47 1.41 -13.17
CA GLY A 14 -7.19 1.34 -11.90
C GLY A 14 -7.16 -0.05 -11.27
N LEU A 15 -7.41 -1.10 -12.05
CA LEU A 15 -7.33 -2.50 -11.59
C LEU A 15 -5.95 -2.80 -11.01
N ILE A 16 -4.89 -2.45 -11.75
CA ILE A 16 -3.49 -2.70 -11.36
C ILE A 16 -3.16 -1.98 -10.05
N TRP A 17 -3.42 -0.67 -9.96
CA TRP A 17 -3.14 0.10 -8.75
C TRP A 17 -3.98 -0.35 -7.56
N GLY A 18 -5.21 -0.79 -7.81
CA GLY A 18 -6.10 -1.37 -6.81
C GLY A 18 -5.54 -2.64 -6.17
N VAL A 19 -5.09 -3.58 -7.00
CA VAL A 19 -4.47 -4.83 -6.53
C VAL A 19 -3.18 -4.55 -5.76
N ILE A 20 -2.34 -3.64 -6.26
CA ILE A 20 -1.05 -3.35 -5.61
C ILE A 20 -1.26 -2.71 -4.24
N ALA A 21 -2.13 -1.71 -4.15
CA ALA A 21 -2.39 -1.01 -2.91
C ALA A 21 -2.97 -1.96 -1.83
N ILE A 22 -3.94 -2.81 -2.19
CA ILE A 22 -4.56 -3.72 -1.22
C ILE A 22 -3.61 -4.84 -0.78
N VAL A 23 -2.76 -5.35 -1.67
CA VAL A 23 -1.76 -6.38 -1.34
C VAL A 23 -0.69 -5.82 -0.40
N ILE A 24 -0.10 -4.67 -0.74
CA ILE A 24 0.94 -4.05 0.11
C ILE A 24 0.36 -3.74 1.50
N THR A 25 -0.84 -3.16 1.55
CA THR A 25 -1.48 -2.82 2.83
C THR A 25 -1.83 -4.08 3.62
N GLY A 26 -2.29 -5.15 2.97
CA GLY A 26 -2.58 -6.43 3.64
C GLY A 26 -1.34 -7.08 4.24
N ILE A 27 -0.21 -7.07 3.51
CA ILE A 27 1.09 -7.53 4.03
C ILE A 27 1.50 -6.68 5.23
N SER A 28 1.46 -5.34 5.11
CA SER A 28 1.80 -4.45 6.23
C SER A 28 0.90 -4.66 7.45
N LEU A 29 -0.41 -4.85 7.25
CA LEU A 29 -1.35 -5.07 8.34
C LEU A 29 -1.10 -6.41 9.03
N THR A 30 -0.75 -7.46 8.26
CA THR A 30 -0.35 -8.75 8.83
C THR A 30 0.90 -8.60 9.70
N LEU A 31 1.92 -7.89 9.20
CA LEU A 31 3.18 -7.68 9.93
C LEU A 31 3.03 -6.81 11.18
N ILE A 32 2.06 -5.89 11.21
CA ILE A 32 1.83 -4.98 12.33
C ILE A 32 0.86 -5.56 13.37
N THR A 33 -0.10 -6.39 12.97
CA THR A 33 -1.13 -6.91 13.88
C THR A 33 -0.88 -8.34 14.31
N GLY A 34 -0.01 -9.08 13.62
CA GLY A 34 0.18 -10.52 13.83
C GLY A 34 -1.00 -11.38 13.38
N LEU A 35 -2.08 -10.77 12.85
CA LEU A 35 -3.25 -11.48 12.32
C LEU A 35 -3.06 -11.73 10.82
N ALA A 36 -3.46 -12.90 10.35
CA ALA A 36 -3.45 -13.24 8.93
C ALA A 36 -4.51 -12.42 8.18
N ALA A 37 -4.17 -11.19 7.78
CA ALA A 37 -5.02 -10.31 7.00
C ALA A 37 -4.96 -10.73 5.52
N THR A 38 -5.99 -11.43 5.04
CA THR A 38 -6.01 -11.88 3.63
C THR A 38 -6.72 -10.83 2.76
N PRO A 39 -5.99 -10.07 1.92
CA PRO A 39 -6.59 -9.01 1.13
C PRO A 39 -7.49 -9.58 0.01
N ILE A 40 -8.73 -9.10 -0.07
CA ILE A 40 -9.65 -9.44 -1.16
C ILE A 40 -9.26 -8.64 -2.42
N MET A 41 -8.36 -9.20 -3.24
CA MET A 41 -7.79 -8.52 -4.40
C MET A 41 -8.84 -7.94 -5.36
N SER A 42 -9.97 -8.63 -5.55
CA SER A 42 -11.08 -8.15 -6.40
C SER A 42 -11.71 -6.86 -5.87
N ALA A 43 -11.79 -6.68 -4.56
CA ALA A 43 -12.30 -5.47 -3.95
C ALA A 43 -11.38 -4.27 -4.22
N GLY A 44 -10.07 -4.44 -4.03
CA GLY A 44 -9.09 -3.41 -4.38
C GLY A 44 -9.10 -3.10 -5.88
N ALA A 45 -9.10 -4.13 -6.73
CA ALA A 45 -9.09 -3.99 -8.19
C ALA A 45 -10.31 -3.19 -8.69
N LEU A 46 -11.52 -3.61 -8.32
CA LEU A 46 -12.75 -2.95 -8.76
C LEU A 46 -12.86 -1.53 -8.21
N ALA A 47 -12.46 -1.30 -6.96
CA ALA A 47 -12.43 0.04 -6.40
C ALA A 47 -11.44 0.97 -7.13
N GLY A 48 -10.28 0.45 -7.51
CA GLY A 48 -9.30 1.17 -8.34
C GLY A 48 -9.82 1.47 -9.75
N ALA A 49 -10.54 0.53 -10.37
CA ALA A 49 -11.17 0.73 -11.67
C ALA A 49 -12.26 1.83 -11.62
N VAL A 50 -13.11 1.80 -10.59
CA VAL A 50 -14.13 2.84 -10.34
C VAL A 50 -13.48 4.21 -10.18
N ASN A 51 -12.43 4.31 -9.38
CA ASN A 51 -11.67 5.55 -9.19
C ASN A 51 -11.12 6.10 -10.51
N ALA A 52 -10.46 5.26 -11.30
CA ALA A 52 -9.91 5.65 -12.59
C ALA A 52 -11.01 6.10 -13.56
N ALA A 53 -12.14 5.40 -13.61
CA ALA A 53 -13.29 5.75 -14.43
C ALA A 53 -13.85 7.14 -14.08
N ILE A 54 -13.98 7.46 -12.79
CA ILE A 54 -14.44 8.78 -12.31
C ILE A 54 -13.45 9.88 -12.74
N ILE A 55 -12.14 9.64 -12.62
CA ILE A 55 -11.11 10.62 -13.00
C ILE A 55 -11.13 10.91 -14.51
N VAL A 56 -11.29 9.89 -15.36
CA VAL A 56 -11.30 10.07 -16.83
C VAL A 56 -12.66 10.47 -17.40
N ALA A 57 -13.73 10.40 -16.61
CA ALA A 57 -15.05 10.89 -17.01
C ALA A 57 -15.05 12.39 -17.29
N ARG A 58 -14.18 13.16 -16.64
CA ARG A 58 -13.94 14.58 -16.94
C ARG A 58 -12.67 14.76 -17.75
N ARG A 59 -12.73 15.68 -18.72
CA ARG A 59 -11.55 16.09 -19.50
C ARG A 59 -10.49 16.67 -18.56
N PRO A 60 -9.19 16.50 -18.85
CA PRO A 60 -8.10 17.00 -18.00
C PRO A 60 -8.26 18.47 -17.56
N LYS A 61 -8.67 19.36 -18.47
CA LYS A 61 -8.89 20.79 -18.19
C LYS A 61 -9.98 21.08 -17.15
N ASN A 62 -10.93 20.16 -16.96
CA ASN A 62 -12.10 20.35 -16.09
C ASN A 62 -12.00 19.53 -14.79
N ARG A 63 -10.81 19.01 -14.46
CA ARG A 63 -10.60 18.25 -13.22
C ARG A 63 -10.38 19.21 -12.07
N THR A 64 -11.31 19.21 -11.12
CA THR A 64 -11.23 20.00 -9.89
C THR A 64 -10.73 19.13 -8.73
N PRO A 65 -10.20 19.72 -7.65
CA PRO A 65 -9.87 18.99 -6.42
C PRO A 65 -11.05 18.15 -5.90
N GLY A 66 -12.29 18.67 -6.01
CA GLY A 66 -13.50 17.96 -5.62
C GLY A 66 -13.72 16.65 -6.39
N LEU A 67 -13.30 16.56 -7.66
CA LEU A 67 -13.37 15.31 -8.42
C LEU A 67 -12.49 14.22 -7.79
N TYR A 68 -11.29 14.58 -7.32
CA TYR A 68 -10.39 13.61 -6.69
C TYR A 68 -10.91 13.18 -5.32
N LEU A 69 -11.58 14.06 -4.58
CA LEU A 69 -12.26 13.71 -3.33
C LEU A 69 -13.43 12.75 -3.57
N VAL A 70 -14.23 12.97 -4.62
CA VAL A 70 -15.28 12.04 -5.04
C VAL A 70 -14.69 10.71 -5.47
N ALA A 71 -13.60 10.71 -6.25
CA ALA A 71 -12.92 9.49 -6.66
C ALA A 71 -12.34 8.72 -5.46
N PHE A 72 -11.78 9.43 -4.47
CA PHE A 72 -11.30 8.85 -3.22
C PHE A 72 -12.43 8.19 -2.42
N ALA A 73 -13.54 8.91 -2.19
CA ALA A 73 -14.71 8.38 -1.50
C ALA A 73 -15.28 7.16 -2.23
N ALA A 74 -15.30 7.19 -3.57
CA ALA A 74 -15.75 6.07 -4.38
C ALA A 74 -14.89 4.81 -4.23
N VAL A 75 -13.57 4.95 -3.98
CA VAL A 75 -12.73 3.78 -3.67
C VAL A 75 -13.20 3.12 -2.39
N VAL A 76 -13.39 3.90 -1.33
CA VAL A 76 -13.82 3.38 -0.02
C VAL A 76 -15.16 2.67 -0.17
N ILE A 77 -16.14 3.32 -0.80
CA ILE A 77 -17.49 2.76 -0.99
C ILE A 77 -17.42 1.49 -1.85
N ALA A 78 -16.79 1.53 -3.02
CA ALA A 78 -16.71 0.38 -3.91
C ALA A 78 -15.99 -0.80 -3.26
N MET A 79 -14.88 -0.53 -2.55
CA MET A 79 -14.13 -1.58 -1.88
C MET A 79 -14.95 -2.24 -0.76
N MET A 80 -15.66 -1.44 0.06
CA MET A 80 -16.53 -1.96 1.12
C MET A 80 -17.70 -2.76 0.57
N LEU A 81 -18.31 -2.31 -0.54
CA LEU A 81 -19.41 -3.04 -1.17
C LEU A 81 -18.95 -4.38 -1.75
N VAL A 82 -17.81 -4.41 -2.45
CA VAL A 82 -17.29 -5.64 -3.06
C VAL A 82 -16.79 -6.63 -2.02
N SER A 83 -16.24 -6.15 -0.91
CA SER A 83 -15.73 -6.99 0.17
C SER A 83 -16.77 -7.35 1.24
N PHE A 84 -18.02 -6.91 1.09
CA PHE A 84 -19.05 -7.00 2.12
C PHE A 84 -18.61 -6.44 3.47
N GLY A 85 -17.82 -5.36 3.45
CA GLY A 85 -17.29 -4.70 4.63
C GLY A 85 -16.09 -5.41 5.25
N MET A 86 -15.50 -6.43 4.63
CA MET A 86 -14.34 -7.16 5.16
C MET A 86 -13.19 -7.21 4.14
N PRO A 87 -12.56 -6.06 3.78
CA PRO A 87 -11.56 -6.00 2.71
C PRO A 87 -10.30 -6.86 2.96
N PHE A 88 -10.04 -7.20 4.23
CA PHE A 88 -8.90 -8.04 4.65
C PHE A 88 -9.33 -9.38 5.26
N SER A 89 -10.56 -9.84 4.98
CA SER A 89 -11.18 -11.04 5.58
C SER A 89 -11.24 -11.05 7.12
N LEU A 90 -11.02 -9.89 7.76
CA LEU A 90 -11.09 -9.69 9.20
C LEU A 90 -12.34 -8.88 9.53
N SER A 91 -12.93 -9.16 10.69
CA SER A 91 -14.01 -8.33 11.22
C SER A 91 -13.47 -6.97 11.61
N PHE A 92 -14.21 -5.90 11.29
CA PHE A 92 -13.88 -4.55 11.75
C PHE A 92 -13.86 -4.43 13.28
N SER A 93 -14.49 -5.35 14.02
CA SER A 93 -14.49 -5.34 15.48
C SER A 93 -13.13 -5.66 16.12
N GLN A 94 -12.25 -6.40 15.43
CA GLN A 94 -11.01 -6.88 16.03
C GLN A 94 -9.89 -5.83 16.04
N ASN A 95 -9.87 -4.90 15.08
CA ASN A 95 -8.86 -3.83 14.97
C ASN A 95 -9.40 -2.67 14.10
N SER A 96 -10.47 -2.03 14.56
CA SER A 96 -11.24 -1.05 13.78
C SER A 96 -10.40 0.13 13.30
N ALA A 97 -9.57 0.71 14.16
CA ALA A 97 -8.75 1.87 13.84
C ALA A 97 -7.68 1.55 12.78
N THR A 98 -6.94 0.46 12.94
CA THR A 98 -5.90 0.02 12.00
C THR A 98 -6.48 -0.37 10.65
N GLN A 99 -7.61 -1.08 10.63
CA GLN A 99 -8.30 -1.43 9.39
C GLN A 99 -8.86 -0.19 8.69
N ALA A 100 -9.47 0.75 9.42
CA ALA A 100 -9.96 2.01 8.85
C ALA A 100 -8.82 2.86 8.27
N PHE A 101 -7.69 2.92 8.98
CA PHE A 101 -6.49 3.59 8.48
C PHE A 101 -5.95 2.92 7.21
N GLY A 102 -5.86 1.58 7.19
CA GLY A 102 -5.45 0.81 6.01
C GLY A 102 -6.34 1.06 4.80
N VAL A 103 -7.67 1.10 5.00
CA VAL A 103 -8.64 1.44 3.96
C VAL A 103 -8.44 2.86 3.43
N GLY A 104 -8.22 3.83 4.32
CA GLY A 104 -7.89 5.20 3.94
C GLY A 104 -6.59 5.29 3.13
N LEU A 105 -5.55 4.57 3.55
CA LEU A 105 -4.26 4.52 2.86
C LEU A 105 -4.40 3.92 1.46
N ILE A 106 -5.15 2.82 1.31
CA ILE A 106 -5.46 2.24 -0.01
C ILE A 106 -6.15 3.26 -0.90
N ALA A 107 -7.19 3.95 -0.40
CA ALA A 107 -7.92 4.94 -1.17
C ALA A 107 -7.05 6.13 -1.58
N LEU A 108 -6.14 6.58 -0.70
CA LEU A 108 -5.16 7.62 -1.01
C LEU A 108 -4.18 7.14 -2.08
N ALA A 109 -3.58 5.96 -1.91
CA ALA A 109 -2.59 5.40 -2.82
C ALA A 109 -3.16 5.20 -4.23
N ILE A 110 -4.35 4.60 -4.34
CA ILE A 110 -5.06 4.40 -5.62
C ILE A 110 -5.36 5.73 -6.29
N THR A 111 -5.95 6.69 -5.55
CA THR A 111 -6.35 7.99 -6.11
C THR A 111 -5.13 8.78 -6.56
N PHE A 112 -4.05 8.76 -5.79
CA PHE A 112 -2.79 9.40 -6.13
C PHE A 112 -2.16 8.76 -7.37
N ALA A 113 -2.03 7.44 -7.40
CA ALA A 113 -1.40 6.72 -8.51
C ALA A 113 -2.18 6.89 -9.82
N ASN A 114 -3.51 6.75 -9.78
CA ASN A 114 -4.36 6.99 -10.94
C ASN A 114 -4.33 8.46 -11.39
N ARG A 115 -4.28 9.43 -10.46
CA ARG A 115 -4.11 10.85 -10.81
C ARG A 115 -2.82 11.07 -11.60
N MET A 116 -1.71 10.47 -11.16
CA MET A 116 -0.41 10.63 -11.83
C MET A 116 -0.35 9.91 -13.18
N CYS A 117 -0.89 8.70 -13.27
CA CYS A 117 -0.88 7.92 -14.50
C CYS A 117 -1.82 8.50 -15.57
N LEU A 118 -3.00 8.98 -15.15
CA LEU A 118 -4.08 9.39 -16.05
C LEU A 118 -4.20 10.91 -16.22
N MET A 119 -3.19 11.67 -15.80
CA MET A 119 -3.20 13.15 -15.79
C MET A 119 -3.66 13.79 -17.11
N ASP A 120 -3.24 13.23 -18.25
CA ASP A 120 -3.56 13.75 -19.59
C ASP A 120 -4.61 12.90 -20.33
N ALA A 121 -5.08 11.81 -19.74
CA ALA A 121 -6.03 10.89 -20.35
C ALA A 121 -7.48 11.36 -20.18
N HIS A 122 -8.36 10.95 -21.08
CA HIS A 122 -9.81 11.16 -21.00
C HIS A 122 -10.55 9.91 -21.47
N ALA A 123 -11.83 9.75 -21.14
CA ALA A 123 -12.61 8.54 -21.46
C ALA A 123 -12.73 8.19 -22.97
N GLY A 124 -12.66 9.20 -23.85
CA GLY A 124 -12.78 9.00 -25.31
C GLY A 124 -11.56 8.36 -25.97
N MET A 125 -11.55 8.36 -27.32
CA MET A 125 -10.42 7.85 -28.12
C MET A 125 -9.16 8.68 -27.91
N LEU A 126 -8.11 8.05 -27.41
CA LEU A 126 -6.80 8.67 -27.24
C LEU A 126 -6.02 8.65 -28.56
N LYS A 127 -5.17 9.68 -28.77
CA LYS A 127 -4.11 9.64 -29.78
C LYS A 127 -3.04 8.63 -29.36
N ARG A 128 -2.33 8.05 -30.32
CA ARG A 128 -1.25 7.06 -30.09
C ARG A 128 -0.23 7.54 -29.06
N TYR A 129 0.26 8.77 -29.21
CA TYR A 129 1.21 9.36 -28.28
C TYR A 129 0.67 9.41 -26.82
N SER A 130 -0.58 9.83 -26.62
CA SER A 130 -1.20 9.88 -25.29
C SER A 130 -1.44 8.49 -24.70
N PHE A 131 -1.75 7.51 -25.54
CA PHE A 131 -1.87 6.10 -25.15
C PHE A 131 -0.53 5.56 -24.62
N ASP A 132 0.55 5.76 -25.38
CA ASP A 132 1.90 5.30 -25.02
C ASP A 132 2.39 5.97 -23.72
N LEU A 133 2.11 7.27 -23.54
CA LEU A 133 2.45 7.99 -22.31
C LEU A 133 1.79 7.40 -21.05
N VAL A 134 0.52 7.01 -21.13
CA VAL A 134 -0.18 6.39 -19.99
C VAL A 134 0.49 5.06 -19.64
N ILE A 135 0.80 4.23 -20.65
CA ILE A 135 1.50 2.96 -20.45
C ILE A 135 2.85 3.19 -19.77
N VAL A 136 3.68 4.09 -20.29
CA VAL A 136 5.00 4.39 -19.71
C VAL A 136 4.87 4.86 -18.27
N ARG A 137 3.88 5.69 -17.94
CA ARG A 137 3.66 6.16 -16.56
C ARG A 137 3.25 5.04 -15.62
N VAL A 138 2.35 4.15 -16.06
CA VAL A 138 1.94 2.97 -15.28
C VAL A 138 3.15 2.08 -15.03
N PHE A 139 3.91 1.70 -16.06
CA PHE A 139 5.09 0.85 -15.91
C PHE A 139 6.19 1.50 -15.07
N LYS A 140 6.42 2.81 -15.20
CA LYS A 140 7.36 3.54 -14.35
C LYS A 140 6.93 3.53 -12.89
N GLY A 141 5.64 3.77 -12.61
CA GLY A 141 5.09 3.69 -11.27
C GLY A 141 5.18 2.28 -10.68
N LEU A 142 4.85 1.27 -11.48
CA LEU A 142 4.99 -0.15 -11.11
C LEU A 142 6.42 -0.49 -10.74
N GLY A 143 7.39 -0.15 -11.60
CA GLY A 143 8.80 -0.38 -11.32
C GLY A 143 9.24 0.30 -10.02
N PHE A 144 8.84 1.56 -9.82
CA PHE A 144 9.19 2.29 -8.60
C PHE A 144 8.65 1.60 -7.33
N VAL A 145 7.37 1.21 -7.32
CA VAL A 145 6.78 0.52 -6.16
C VAL A 145 7.39 -0.87 -5.97
N PHE A 146 7.56 -1.64 -7.04
CA PHE A 146 8.15 -2.98 -6.99
C PHE A 146 9.55 -2.99 -6.39
N PHE A 147 10.46 -2.15 -6.92
CA PHE A 147 11.82 -2.06 -6.40
C PHE A 147 11.85 -1.52 -4.97
N SER A 148 10.99 -0.54 -4.65
CA SER A 148 10.89 -0.03 -3.28
C SER A 148 10.46 -1.12 -2.31
N VAL A 149 9.46 -1.94 -2.64
CA VAL A 149 9.00 -3.03 -1.76
C VAL A 149 10.06 -4.10 -1.58
N ILE A 150 10.71 -4.56 -2.65
CA ILE A 150 11.74 -5.61 -2.56
C ILE A 150 12.95 -5.15 -1.75
N VAL A 151 13.30 -3.86 -1.80
CA VAL A 151 14.39 -3.31 -1.00
C VAL A 151 13.93 -3.03 0.44
N ILE A 152 12.81 -2.35 0.65
CA ILE A 152 12.41 -1.88 1.99
C ILE A 152 11.91 -3.03 2.86
N LEU A 153 11.18 -4.01 2.31
CA LEU A 153 10.54 -5.05 3.11
C LEU A 153 11.55 -5.92 3.89
N PRO A 154 12.64 -6.43 3.30
CA PRO A 154 13.64 -7.20 4.05
C PRO A 154 14.33 -6.37 5.13
N PHE A 155 14.68 -5.11 4.84
CA PHE A 155 15.29 -4.22 5.82
C PHE A 155 14.33 -3.90 6.97
N TYR A 156 13.05 -3.69 6.68
CA TYR A 156 12.02 -3.54 7.71
C TYR A 156 11.97 -4.77 8.61
N VAL A 157 11.87 -5.97 8.04
CA VAL A 157 11.85 -7.22 8.82
C VAL A 157 13.10 -7.33 9.68
N MET A 158 14.30 -7.09 9.12
CA MET A 158 15.56 -7.12 9.88
C MET A 158 15.54 -6.16 11.07
N VAL A 159 15.17 -4.90 10.86
CA VAL A 159 15.14 -3.87 11.93
C VAL A 159 14.11 -4.22 13.01
N MET A 160 12.93 -4.68 12.63
CA MET A 160 11.91 -5.02 13.63
C MET A 160 12.30 -6.27 14.43
N THR A 161 12.91 -7.27 13.77
CA THR A 161 13.39 -8.47 14.48
C THR A 161 14.55 -8.18 15.43
N SER A 162 15.42 -7.22 15.13
CA SER A 162 16.52 -6.85 16.04
C SER A 162 16.06 -6.08 17.28
N LEU A 163 14.88 -5.47 17.25
CA LEU A 163 14.25 -4.77 18.37
C LEU A 163 13.33 -5.66 19.22
N LYS A 164 13.03 -6.88 18.77
CA LYS A 164 12.09 -7.79 19.43
C LYS A 164 12.82 -8.88 20.21
N ASN A 165 12.26 -9.30 21.34
CA ASN A 165 12.76 -10.44 22.10
C ASN A 165 12.51 -11.74 21.31
N GLN A 166 13.47 -12.68 21.35
CA GLN A 166 13.36 -13.98 20.68
C GLN A 166 12.12 -14.76 21.13
N GLN A 167 11.72 -14.66 22.40
CA GLN A 167 10.52 -15.33 22.90
C GLN A 167 9.24 -14.86 22.20
N ASP A 168 9.11 -13.56 21.93
CA ASP A 168 7.93 -12.99 21.26
C ASP A 168 7.85 -13.41 19.79
N LEU A 169 9.00 -13.56 19.12
CA LEU A 169 9.09 -14.08 17.76
C LEU A 169 8.69 -15.56 17.68
N PHE A 170 8.97 -16.37 18.72
CA PHE A 170 8.50 -17.75 18.80
C PHE A 170 7.00 -17.85 19.05
N LEU A 171 6.42 -16.90 19.79
CA LEU A 171 4.98 -16.87 20.05
C LEU A 171 4.17 -16.51 18.80
N ASN A 172 4.60 -15.47 18.07
CA ASN A 172 3.99 -15.12 16.78
C ASN A 172 5.02 -14.52 15.82
N PRO A 173 5.48 -15.27 14.80
CA PRO A 173 6.47 -14.78 13.85
C PRO A 173 5.92 -13.75 12.87
N LEU A 174 4.59 -13.61 12.75
CA LEU A 174 3.96 -12.59 11.90
C LEU A 174 3.81 -11.25 12.60
N ASP A 175 3.89 -11.23 13.93
CA ASP A 175 3.79 -10.02 14.70
C ASP A 175 5.16 -9.36 14.85
N LEU A 176 5.40 -8.33 14.04
CA LEU A 176 6.57 -7.46 14.14
C LEU A 176 6.23 -6.12 14.80
N SER A 177 5.14 -6.03 15.55
CA SER A 177 4.83 -4.83 16.32
C SER A 177 5.81 -4.61 17.47
N ILE A 178 5.96 -3.35 17.87
CA ILE A 178 6.79 -2.92 19.00
C ILE A 178 5.85 -2.66 20.18
N ASP A 179 6.08 -3.36 21.28
CA ASP A 179 5.39 -3.08 22.54
C ASP A 179 6.12 -1.95 23.29
N LEU A 180 5.58 -0.73 23.14
CA LEU A 180 6.11 0.47 23.78
C LEU A 180 5.85 0.50 25.30
N THR A 181 5.02 -0.40 25.84
CA THR A 181 4.71 -0.44 27.28
C THR A 181 5.84 -1.03 28.11
N GLN A 182 6.72 -1.83 27.48
CA GLN A 182 7.87 -2.48 28.11
C GLN A 182 9.00 -1.49 28.46
N GLY A 183 8.92 -0.26 27.93
CA GLY A 183 9.92 0.78 28.09
C GLY A 183 10.98 0.77 26.99
N PHE A 184 11.57 1.93 26.71
CA PHE A 184 12.56 2.06 25.63
C PHE A 184 13.85 1.29 25.91
N ALA A 185 14.23 1.14 27.18
CA ALA A 185 15.43 0.42 27.57
C ALA A 185 15.36 -1.05 27.13
N SER A 186 14.24 -1.74 27.39
CA SER A 186 14.08 -3.16 27.07
C SER A 186 14.14 -3.44 25.58
N LEU A 187 13.65 -2.53 24.74
CA LEU A 187 13.73 -2.62 23.28
C LEU A 187 15.19 -2.57 22.76
N THR A 188 16.09 -1.98 23.54
CA THR A 188 17.51 -1.83 23.17
C THR A 188 18.43 -2.79 23.90
N ASP A 189 17.92 -3.64 24.79
CA ASP A 189 18.74 -4.56 25.61
C ASP A 189 19.63 -5.44 24.74
N SER A 190 19.11 -5.98 23.63
CA SER A 190 19.88 -6.78 22.66
C SER A 190 21.08 -6.02 22.09
N TYR A 191 20.96 -4.70 21.88
CA TYR A 191 22.06 -3.87 21.41
C TYR A 191 23.05 -3.56 22.52
N VAL A 192 22.57 -3.27 23.73
CA VAL A 192 23.43 -3.03 24.90
C VAL A 192 24.27 -4.26 25.20
N GLU A 193 23.66 -5.45 25.20
CA GLU A 193 24.32 -6.74 25.38
C GLU A 193 25.39 -6.98 24.30
N LEU A 194 25.09 -6.70 23.04
CA LEU A 194 26.03 -6.84 21.92
C LEU A 194 27.30 -6.00 22.13
N PHE A 195 27.17 -4.75 22.59
CA PHE A 195 28.33 -3.88 22.82
C PHE A 195 29.06 -4.18 24.13
N THR A 196 28.35 -4.55 25.20
CA THR A 196 28.93 -4.71 26.54
C THR A 196 29.49 -6.11 26.81
N GLN A 197 28.81 -7.16 26.35
CA GLN A 197 29.21 -8.54 26.61
C GLN A 197 30.07 -9.12 25.48
N PHE A 198 29.70 -8.82 24.22
CA PHE A 198 30.37 -9.40 23.05
C PHE A 198 31.48 -8.52 22.47
N ASN A 199 31.77 -7.37 23.09
CA ASN A 199 32.79 -6.41 22.65
C ASN A 199 32.67 -6.06 21.15
N PHE A 200 31.44 -5.93 20.65
CA PHE A 200 31.18 -5.77 19.21
C PHE A 200 31.87 -4.56 18.58
N GLY A 201 32.13 -3.51 19.38
CA GLY A 201 32.90 -2.34 18.94
C GLY A 201 34.29 -2.68 18.39
N SER A 202 34.98 -3.67 18.95
CA SER A 202 36.29 -4.11 18.46
C SER A 202 36.19 -4.73 17.06
N PHE A 203 35.11 -5.46 16.76
CA PHE A 203 34.88 -6.02 15.43
C PHE A 203 34.58 -4.94 14.40
N LEU A 204 33.81 -3.92 14.76
CA LEU A 204 33.53 -2.78 13.87
C LEU A 204 34.81 -2.03 13.48
N LEU A 205 35.67 -1.74 14.46
CA LEU A 205 36.94 -1.03 14.23
C LEU A 205 37.94 -1.82 13.40
N THR A 206 37.87 -3.15 13.43
CA THR A 206 38.76 -4.02 12.65
C THR A 206 38.25 -4.26 11.23
N SER A 207 36.98 -3.92 10.94
CA SER A 207 36.32 -4.18 9.65
C SER A 207 36.33 -2.98 8.69
N THR A 208 36.85 -1.83 9.13
CA THR A 208 37.08 -0.62 8.30
C THR A 208 38.48 -0.63 7.69
#